data_AF-A0A8S9YEC5-F1
#
_entry.id   AF-A0A8S9YEC5-F1
#
_cell.length_a   1.000
_cell.length_b   1.000
_cell.length_c   1.000
_cell.angle_alpha   90.00
_cell.angle_beta   90.00
_cell.angle_gamma   90.00
#
_symmetry.space_group_name_H-M   'P 1'
#
loop_
_entity.id
_entity.type
_entity.pdbx_description
1 polymer ?
#
loop_
_entity_poly.entity_id
_entity_poly.type
_entity_poly.pdbx_seq_one_letter_code
_entity_poly.pdbx_strand_id
1 'polypeptide(L)'
;QKKDYICRYLISDNTKNKVLIKKSKDDPLDKYEGKYESFYFPPTYDINSTGMKNQLTIDAWPAHASSRVRATNQIYVSPEGHLIRQSAEKSKLPPVKKPRFLEILEARVNKEKAKFRVTEGQPSPLRLQIYREVFTIFIQTCVYYGPLLARIKDEYESYLVHMQEQLKKLQPIRELLWTVSQECENRVSNMRRRENKDIKKLKLEKKALMAQIARLYEEGNSLTCEVEHLTSELEKKADEWRTESDGRKLLVSEVNELTSRLKEMESLARAEVIDDSEDPLKLRIALDQANKAISRLQTTVMRFEAEYEAQVPRVKYEEVRQKLDEEIDETTRLKEELESIQSRYDLLQEHCVTLNTYRDLYYIQVTYAARVLGNKGDPAQKVEFVSTMLNRWRRIASDKPWNEVQRLVADEMTRLESGQLAISVRSSRAPKHRTTLGISESSSAVRDSIHRQEAN
;
A
#
# COMPACT_ATOMS: atom_id res chain seq x y z
N GLN A 1 -75.04 5.15 61.65
CA GLN A 1 -73.59 5.07 61.89
C GLN A 1 -73.07 6.45 62.25
N LYS A 2 -72.65 6.68 63.51
CA LYS A 2 -71.91 7.90 63.88
C LYS A 2 -70.55 7.84 63.17
N LYS A 3 -70.24 8.82 62.33
CA LYS A 3 -68.91 9.01 61.76
C LYS A 3 -68.16 9.90 62.72
N ASP A 4 -67.09 9.40 63.34
CA ASP A 4 -66.22 10.21 64.19
C ASP A 4 -65.42 11.18 63.31
N TYR A 5 -65.56 12.47 63.59
CA TYR A 5 -64.79 13.51 62.93
C TYR A 5 -63.69 13.99 63.89
N ILE A 6 -62.43 13.95 63.44
CA ILE A 6 -61.27 14.44 64.18
C ILE A 6 -60.82 15.76 63.55
N CYS A 7 -60.70 16.84 64.34
CA CYS A 7 -60.27 18.14 63.88
C CYS A 7 -58.76 18.24 64.09
N ARG A 8 -58.02 18.40 62.99
CA ARG A 8 -56.55 18.41 63.00
C ARG A 8 -55.93 19.81 63.10
N TYR A 9 -56.74 20.83 63.39
CA TYR A 9 -56.27 22.22 63.57
C TYR A 9 -56.96 22.87 64.77
N LEU A 10 -56.24 23.73 65.50
CA LEU A 10 -56.82 24.57 66.55
C LEU A 10 -57.81 25.58 65.94
N ILE A 11 -59.09 25.44 66.28
CA ILE A 11 -60.12 26.43 65.91
C ILE A 11 -60.03 27.58 66.91
N SER A 12 -59.74 28.80 66.44
CA SER A 12 -59.69 29.97 67.33
C SER A 12 -61.07 30.25 67.96
N ASP A 13 -61.10 30.76 69.20
CA ASP A 13 -62.36 31.05 69.89
C ASP A 13 -63.21 32.10 69.15
N ASN A 14 -62.56 33.01 68.42
CA ASN A 14 -63.24 33.99 67.56
C ASN A 14 -63.97 33.31 66.36
N THR A 15 -63.45 32.18 65.88
CA THR A 15 -64.10 31.39 64.82
C THR A 15 -65.26 30.57 65.37
N LYS A 16 -65.14 30.00 66.58
CA LYS A 16 -66.27 29.33 67.26
C LYS A 16 -67.48 30.24 67.42
N ASN A 17 -67.23 31.50 67.82
CA ASN A 17 -68.31 32.46 68.09
C ASN A 17 -69.04 32.93 66.83
N LYS A 18 -68.42 32.86 65.64
CA LYS A 18 -69.03 33.25 64.36
C LYS A 18 -69.93 32.17 63.74
N VAL A 19 -69.76 30.90 64.12
CA VAL A 19 -70.52 29.76 63.57
C VAL A 19 -71.82 29.49 64.34
N LEU A 20 -72.04 30.14 65.49
CA LEU A 20 -73.18 29.87 66.38
C LEU A 20 -74.52 30.55 65.99
N ILE A 21 -74.69 31.00 64.75
CA ILE A 21 -75.94 31.64 64.32
C ILE A 21 -76.69 30.69 63.37
N LYS A 22 -77.66 29.95 63.96
CA LYS A 22 -78.55 28.91 63.40
C LYS A 22 -78.02 27.47 63.45
N LYS A 23 -78.31 26.79 64.56
CA LYS A 23 -78.20 25.34 64.69
C LYS A 23 -79.19 24.63 63.74
N SER A 24 -78.67 24.03 62.67
CA SER A 24 -79.39 23.06 61.85
C SER A 24 -79.13 21.65 62.40
N LYS A 25 -80.13 20.75 62.37
CA LYS A 25 -80.01 19.35 62.85
C LYS A 25 -78.96 18.51 62.10
N ASP A 26 -78.44 19.02 60.98
CA ASP A 26 -77.38 18.38 60.19
C ASP A 26 -76.02 19.09 60.28
N ASP A 27 -75.81 19.95 61.29
CA ASP A 27 -74.53 20.63 61.49
C ASP A 27 -73.42 19.60 61.85
N PRO A 28 -72.33 19.51 61.06
CA PRO A 28 -71.23 18.57 61.32
C PRO A 28 -70.55 18.76 62.68
N LEU A 29 -70.68 19.95 63.29
CA LEU A 29 -70.09 20.26 64.61
C LEU A 29 -70.74 19.51 65.78
N ASP A 30 -72.00 19.09 65.67
CA ASP A 30 -72.69 18.33 66.72
C ASP A 30 -72.17 16.88 66.86
N LYS A 31 -71.32 16.43 65.93
CA LYS A 31 -70.71 15.08 65.92
C LYS A 31 -69.20 15.11 66.25
N TYR A 32 -68.70 16.22 66.79
CA TYR A 32 -67.27 16.41 67.08
C TYR A 32 -66.94 16.08 68.55
N GLU A 33 -66.11 15.05 68.79
CA GLU A 33 -65.73 14.59 70.14
C GLU A 33 -64.46 15.28 70.73
N GLY A 34 -64.01 16.41 70.18
CA GLY A 34 -63.00 17.24 70.85
C GLY A 34 -61.57 16.68 70.91
N LYS A 35 -61.22 15.65 70.13
CA LYS A 35 -59.84 15.14 70.06
C LYS A 35 -59.01 15.94 69.04
N TYR A 36 -57.92 16.56 69.50
CA TYR A 36 -56.97 17.30 68.66
C TYR A 36 -55.68 16.47 68.48
N GLU A 37 -55.21 16.32 67.25
CA GLU A 37 -53.83 15.87 66.97
C GLU A 37 -52.91 17.09 66.89
N SER A 38 -51.88 17.12 67.73
CA SER A 38 -50.85 18.16 67.70
C SER A 38 -49.79 17.78 66.67
N PHE A 39 -49.75 18.46 65.52
CA PHE A 39 -48.64 18.33 64.58
C PHE A 39 -47.57 19.37 64.90
N TYR A 40 -46.38 18.90 65.26
CA TYR A 40 -45.21 19.75 65.41
C TYR A 40 -44.71 20.13 64.02
N PHE A 41 -45.10 21.32 63.54
CA PHE A 41 -44.36 21.96 62.46
C PHE A 41 -43.09 22.54 63.09
N PRO A 42 -41.88 22.22 62.58
CA PRO A 42 -40.68 22.91 63.02
C PRO A 42 -40.95 24.42 62.89
N PRO A 43 -40.56 25.25 63.87
CA PRO A 43 -40.73 26.69 63.75
C PRO A 43 -40.13 27.10 62.41
N THR A 44 -40.92 27.75 61.57
CA THR A 44 -40.39 28.45 60.42
C THR A 44 -39.40 29.45 61.00
N TYR A 45 -38.10 29.18 60.86
CA TYR A 45 -37.09 30.16 61.24
C TYR A 45 -37.36 31.39 60.38
N ASP A 46 -37.95 32.42 60.98
CA ASP A 46 -37.94 33.77 60.43
C ASP A 46 -36.47 34.23 60.49
N ILE A 47 -35.77 34.15 59.36
CA ILE A 47 -34.34 34.51 59.23
C ILE A 47 -34.14 36.05 59.33
N ASN A 48 -35.13 36.81 59.80
CA ASN A 48 -35.05 38.27 59.90
C ASN A 48 -34.80 38.82 61.31
N SER A 49 -34.45 38.00 62.31
CA SER A 49 -34.28 38.49 63.70
C SER A 49 -32.83 38.52 64.24
N THR A 50 -31.82 38.06 63.52
CA THR A 50 -30.43 38.16 64.02
C THR A 50 -29.44 38.52 62.92
N GLY A 51 -28.69 39.60 63.14
CA GLY A 51 -27.76 40.22 62.21
C GLY A 51 -26.47 39.43 61.92
N MET A 52 -26.61 38.20 61.42
CA MET A 52 -25.50 37.47 60.81
C MET A 52 -25.77 37.27 59.31
N LYS A 53 -25.27 38.23 58.52
CA LYS A 53 -25.19 38.09 57.06
C LYS A 53 -24.16 37.01 56.77
N ASN A 54 -24.58 35.90 56.14
CA ASN A 54 -23.78 34.84 55.50
C ASN A 54 -23.85 33.42 56.12
N GLN A 55 -24.97 33.02 56.73
CA GLN A 55 -25.20 31.60 57.01
C GLN A 55 -26.40 31.08 56.20
N LEU A 56 -26.11 30.46 55.05
CA LEU A 56 -27.11 29.78 54.22
C LEU A 56 -27.21 28.31 54.66
N THR A 57 -28.02 28.06 55.69
CA THR A 57 -28.62 26.74 55.91
C THR A 57 -29.54 26.50 54.71
N ILE A 58 -29.20 25.53 53.85
CA ILE A 58 -30.09 25.15 52.75
C ILE A 58 -31.41 24.69 53.38
N ASP A 59 -32.45 25.47 53.13
CA ASP A 59 -33.83 25.21 53.52
C ASP A 59 -34.22 23.78 53.08
N ALA A 60 -35.09 23.09 53.82
CA ALA A 60 -35.44 21.68 53.62
C ALA A 60 -36.31 21.43 52.35
N TRP A 61 -35.97 22.13 51.28
CA TRP A 61 -36.57 22.11 49.97
C TRP A 61 -35.82 21.12 49.05
N PRO A 62 -36.51 20.15 48.39
CA PRO A 62 -37.91 19.82 48.46
C PRO A 62 -38.11 18.53 49.27
N ALA A 63 -37.51 18.40 50.47
CA ALA A 63 -37.55 17.14 51.20
C ALA A 63 -38.99 16.69 51.55
N HIS A 64 -39.95 17.63 51.58
CA HIS A 64 -41.37 17.36 51.87
C HIS A 64 -42.36 18.16 51.01
N ALA A 65 -41.92 18.73 49.89
CA ALA A 65 -42.75 19.60 49.04
C ALA A 65 -43.91 18.84 48.36
N SER A 66 -43.62 17.65 47.86
CA SER A 66 -44.53 16.80 47.08
C SER A 66 -45.58 16.09 47.95
N SER A 67 -45.31 15.96 49.26
CA SER A 67 -46.20 15.29 50.22
C SER A 67 -47.15 16.25 50.94
N ARG A 68 -47.19 17.53 50.56
CA ARG A 68 -48.12 18.53 51.12
C ARG A 68 -49.54 18.34 50.59
N VAL A 69 -50.20 17.26 50.99
CA VAL A 69 -51.64 17.04 50.76
C VAL A 69 -52.38 17.35 52.05
N ARG A 70 -53.25 18.37 52.04
CA ARG A 70 -54.20 18.59 53.14
C ARG A 70 -55.19 17.41 53.18
N ALA A 71 -55.60 17.00 54.38
CA ALA A 71 -56.50 15.87 54.58
C ALA A 71 -57.75 15.95 53.67
N THR A 72 -58.19 14.81 53.15
CA THR A 72 -59.23 14.64 52.12
C THR A 72 -60.62 15.22 52.46
N ASN A 73 -60.82 15.70 53.69
CA ASN A 73 -62.08 16.25 54.20
C ASN A 73 -61.86 17.57 54.95
N GLN A 74 -61.49 18.64 54.25
CA GLN A 74 -61.49 19.98 54.84
C GLN A 74 -62.89 20.60 54.78
N ILE A 75 -63.29 21.27 55.85
CA ILE A 75 -64.55 22.02 55.93
C ILE A 75 -64.16 23.49 56.03
N TYR A 76 -64.72 24.35 55.17
CA TYR A 76 -64.52 25.80 55.21
C TYR A 76 -65.85 26.51 55.47
N VAL A 77 -65.79 27.69 56.07
CA VAL A 77 -66.97 28.55 56.32
C VAL A 77 -67.15 29.46 55.10
N SER A 78 -68.30 29.40 54.43
CA SER A 78 -68.63 30.30 53.33
C SER A 78 -68.82 31.74 53.85
N PRO A 79 -68.73 32.76 52.99
CA PRO A 79 -69.03 34.15 53.37
C PRO A 79 -70.44 34.33 53.97
N GLU A 80 -71.39 33.44 53.67
CA GLU A 80 -72.74 33.44 54.26
C GLU A 80 -72.84 32.70 55.61
N GLY A 81 -71.74 32.19 56.15
CA GLY A 81 -71.68 31.54 57.47
C GLY A 81 -71.98 30.04 57.48
N HIS A 82 -72.06 29.39 56.32
CA HIS A 82 -72.33 27.95 56.21
C HIS A 82 -71.05 27.11 56.12
N LEU A 83 -71.03 25.95 56.78
CA LEU A 83 -69.93 24.99 56.68
C LEU A 83 -70.05 24.13 55.42
N ILE A 84 -69.10 24.26 54.49
CA ILE A 84 -69.09 23.54 53.22
C ILE A 84 -67.87 22.60 53.16
N ARG A 85 -68.10 21.35 52.76
CA ARG A 85 -67.03 20.36 52.52
C ARG A 85 -66.25 20.69 51.25
N GLN A 86 -64.94 20.86 51.36
CA GLN A 86 -64.03 21.13 50.26
C GLN A 86 -63.54 19.83 49.62
N SER A 87 -63.61 19.73 48.28
CA SER A 87 -63.07 18.57 47.54
C SER A 87 -61.54 18.56 47.55
N ALA A 88 -60.95 17.37 47.41
CA ALA A 88 -59.49 17.18 47.45
C ALA A 88 -58.72 18.02 46.41
N GLU A 89 -59.32 18.35 45.27
CA GLU A 89 -58.72 19.19 44.22
C GLU A 89 -58.60 20.66 44.62
N LYS A 90 -59.59 21.18 45.35
CA LYS A 90 -59.59 22.57 45.85
C LYS A 90 -58.78 22.75 47.14
N SER A 91 -58.38 21.65 47.78
CA SER A 91 -57.58 21.61 49.02
C SER A 91 -56.06 21.53 48.79
N LYS A 92 -55.59 21.64 47.54
CA LYS A 92 -54.15 21.64 47.23
C LYS A 92 -53.49 22.90 47.81
N LEU A 93 -52.44 22.70 48.61
CA LEU A 93 -51.63 23.81 49.11
C LEU A 93 -50.95 24.53 47.93
N PRO A 94 -50.72 25.84 48.02
CA PRO A 94 -49.93 26.55 47.03
C PRO A 94 -48.58 25.85 46.82
N PRO A 95 -48.08 25.77 45.58
CA PRO A 95 -46.75 25.25 45.33
C PRO A 95 -45.78 26.03 46.20
N VAL A 96 -45.00 25.31 47.00
CA VAL A 96 -44.08 25.94 47.92
C VAL A 96 -43.05 26.72 47.11
N LYS A 97 -42.76 27.93 47.58
CA LYS A 97 -41.89 28.86 46.88
C LYS A 97 -40.50 28.27 46.77
N LYS A 98 -39.94 28.38 45.56
CA LYS A 98 -38.59 27.93 45.25
C LYS A 98 -37.58 28.72 46.09
N PRO A 99 -36.52 28.09 46.62
CA PRO A 99 -35.46 28.80 47.33
C PRO A 99 -34.80 29.85 46.43
N ARG A 100 -34.67 31.07 46.94
CA ARG A 100 -34.08 32.21 46.21
C ARG A 100 -32.68 31.90 45.67
N PHE A 101 -31.90 31.11 46.40
CA PHE A 101 -30.57 30.68 45.95
C PHE A 101 -30.62 29.83 44.68
N LEU A 102 -31.57 28.91 44.57
CA LEU A 102 -31.75 28.07 43.39
C LEU A 102 -32.20 28.90 42.17
N GLU A 103 -33.06 29.90 42.38
CA GLU A 103 -33.45 30.86 41.32
C GLU A 103 -32.25 31.64 40.79
N ILE A 104 -31.35 32.09 41.67
CA ILE A 104 -30.11 32.79 41.29
C ILE A 104 -29.20 31.88 40.46
N LEU A 105 -29.03 30.61 40.86
CA LEU A 105 -28.20 29.66 40.13
C LEU A 105 -28.77 29.36 38.74
N GLU A 106 -30.08 29.15 38.61
CA GLU A 106 -30.72 28.92 37.31
C GLU A 106 -30.66 30.15 36.40
N ALA A 107 -30.89 31.34 36.95
CA ALA A 107 -30.72 32.59 36.21
C ALA A 107 -29.28 32.72 35.70
N ARG A 108 -28.28 32.34 36.51
CA ARG A 108 -26.87 32.32 36.11
C ARG A 108 -26.60 31.29 35.00
N VAL A 109 -27.10 30.06 35.12
CA VAL A 109 -26.98 29.04 34.06
C VAL A 109 -27.56 29.55 32.75
N ASN A 110 -28.76 30.12 32.77
CA ASN A 110 -29.43 30.62 31.57
C ASN A 110 -28.70 31.82 30.97
N LYS A 111 -28.17 32.72 31.81
CA LYS A 111 -27.36 33.85 31.37
C LYS A 111 -26.08 33.41 30.67
N GLU A 112 -25.33 32.47 31.27
CA GLU A 112 -24.09 31.96 30.67
C GLU A 112 -24.36 31.14 29.40
N LYS A 113 -25.41 30.30 29.39
CA LYS A 113 -25.83 29.59 28.17
C LYS A 113 -26.17 30.54 27.03
N ALA A 114 -26.92 31.61 27.30
CA ALA A 114 -27.28 32.62 26.31
C ALA A 114 -26.04 33.37 25.80
N LYS A 115 -25.13 33.74 26.70
CA LYS A 115 -23.86 34.40 26.37
C LYS A 115 -22.99 33.56 25.43
N PHE A 116 -22.93 32.25 25.65
CA PHE A 116 -22.12 31.32 24.88
C PHE A 116 -22.87 30.58 23.76
N ARG A 117 -24.14 30.91 23.51
CA ARG A 117 -25.01 30.29 22.49
C ARG A 117 -25.04 28.76 22.55
N VAL A 118 -25.07 28.21 23.76
CA VAL A 118 -25.05 26.76 23.98
C VAL A 118 -26.46 26.19 23.80
N THR A 119 -26.63 25.23 22.88
CA THR A 119 -27.92 24.58 22.60
C THR A 119 -28.20 23.41 23.56
N GLU A 120 -29.49 23.18 23.84
CA GLU A 120 -29.97 22.01 24.56
C GLU A 120 -30.03 20.80 23.60
N GLY A 121 -29.27 19.74 23.87
CA GLY A 121 -29.42 18.45 23.17
C GLY A 121 -28.13 17.69 22.89
N GLN A 122 -27.04 18.39 22.56
CA GLN A 122 -25.75 17.74 22.31
C GLN A 122 -24.80 17.88 23.51
N PRO A 123 -23.98 16.85 23.81
CA PRO A 123 -22.88 16.98 24.76
C PRO A 123 -21.93 18.10 24.30
N SER A 124 -21.74 19.12 25.13
CA SER A 124 -20.85 20.24 24.81
C SER A 124 -19.91 20.49 25.99
N PRO A 125 -18.59 20.60 25.76
CA PRO A 125 -17.63 20.86 26.83
C PRO A 125 -17.90 22.22 27.51
N LEU A 126 -18.36 23.20 26.74
CA LEU A 126 -18.72 24.53 27.25
C LEU A 126 -20.01 24.47 28.09
N ARG A 127 -20.99 23.65 27.69
CA ARG A 127 -22.18 23.38 28.50
C ARG A 127 -21.80 22.76 29.84
N LEU A 128 -20.95 21.74 29.80
CA LEU A 128 -20.46 21.05 30.99
C LEU A 128 -19.71 22.02 31.91
N GLN A 129 -18.86 22.90 31.36
CA GLN A 129 -18.12 23.90 32.12
C GLN A 129 -19.04 24.86 32.89
N ILE A 130 -20.08 25.39 32.24
CA ILE A 130 -21.08 26.27 32.88
C ILE A 130 -21.71 25.57 34.10
N TYR A 131 -22.11 24.30 33.94
CA TYR A 131 -22.68 23.53 35.04
C TYR A 131 -21.68 23.20 36.14
N ARG A 132 -20.41 22.91 35.81
CA ARG A 132 -19.33 22.68 36.78
C ARG A 132 -19.08 23.91 37.65
N GLU A 133 -19.06 25.10 37.05
CA GLU A 133 -18.87 26.36 37.78
C GLU A 133 -20.06 26.67 38.70
N VAL A 134 -21.29 26.53 38.20
CA VAL A 134 -22.51 26.73 39.00
C VAL A 134 -22.60 25.71 40.14
N PHE A 135 -22.23 24.45 39.90
CA PHE A 135 -22.19 23.42 40.94
C PHE A 135 -21.11 23.70 41.99
N THR A 136 -19.97 24.26 41.60
CA THR A 136 -18.92 24.71 42.54
C THR A 136 -19.45 25.80 43.48
N ILE A 137 -20.17 26.79 42.94
CA ILE A 137 -20.80 27.85 43.73
C ILE A 137 -21.88 27.27 44.65
N PHE A 138 -22.66 26.30 44.17
CA PHE A 138 -23.63 25.58 44.99
C PHE A 138 -22.96 24.90 46.18
N ILE A 139 -21.92 24.10 45.94
CA ILE A 139 -21.14 23.40 46.98
C ILE A 139 -20.56 24.37 48.00
N GLN A 140 -19.94 25.47 47.55
CA GLN A 140 -19.34 26.49 48.43
C GLN A 140 -20.37 27.15 49.38
N THR A 141 -21.63 27.17 48.98
CA THR A 141 -22.73 27.75 49.77
C THR A 141 -23.37 26.71 50.70
N CYS A 142 -23.18 25.41 50.44
CA CYS A 142 -23.67 24.30 51.27
C CYS A 142 -22.79 24.10 52.52
N VAL A 143 -23.31 24.40 53.71
CA VAL A 143 -22.55 24.19 54.97
C VAL A 143 -22.45 22.70 55.35
N TYR A 144 -23.57 21.98 55.35
CA TYR A 144 -23.63 20.60 55.88
C TYR A 144 -23.32 19.53 54.83
N TYR A 145 -23.86 19.68 53.62
CA TYR A 145 -23.67 18.70 52.53
C TYR A 145 -22.49 19.04 51.63
N GLY A 146 -21.86 20.21 51.80
CA GLY A 146 -20.73 20.69 50.99
C GLY A 146 -19.60 19.68 50.87
N PRO A 147 -19.07 19.10 51.97
CA PRO A 147 -17.99 18.11 51.90
C PRO A 147 -18.32 16.87 51.08
N LEU A 148 -19.55 16.34 51.21
CA LEU A 148 -20.01 15.18 50.43
C LEU A 148 -20.12 15.52 48.95
N LEU A 149 -20.75 16.65 48.62
CA LEU A 149 -20.94 17.08 47.24
C LEU A 149 -19.61 17.45 46.56
N ALA A 150 -18.65 18.01 47.30
CA ALA A 150 -17.29 18.23 46.84
C ALA A 150 -16.61 16.90 46.48
N ARG A 151 -16.67 15.90 47.37
CA ARG A 151 -16.10 14.57 47.08
C ARG A 151 -16.75 13.91 45.86
N ILE A 152 -18.08 13.98 45.73
CA ILE A 152 -18.79 13.48 44.56
C ILE A 152 -18.32 14.21 43.29
N LYS A 153 -18.21 15.54 43.35
CA LYS A 153 -17.69 16.35 42.24
C LYS A 153 -16.28 15.86 41.86
N ASP A 154 -15.39 15.73 42.84
CA ASP A 154 -13.99 15.37 42.60
C ASP A 154 -13.84 13.98 41.96
N GLU A 155 -14.68 13.00 42.31
CA GLU A 155 -14.71 11.68 41.65
C GLU A 155 -15.06 11.80 40.16
N TYR A 156 -16.12 12.56 39.82
CA TYR A 156 -16.49 12.77 38.42
C TYR A 156 -15.42 13.56 37.66
N GLU A 157 -14.79 14.54 38.29
CA GLU A 157 -13.74 15.36 37.68
C GLU A 157 -12.48 14.54 37.40
N SER A 158 -12.06 13.72 38.38
CA SER A 158 -10.96 12.78 38.24
C SER A 158 -11.22 11.80 37.09
N TYR A 159 -12.43 11.25 37.00
CA TYR A 159 -12.81 10.36 35.90
C TYR A 159 -12.83 11.06 34.53
N LEU A 160 -13.30 12.31 34.46
CA LEU A 160 -13.26 13.10 33.22
C LEU A 160 -11.83 13.36 32.74
N VAL A 161 -10.91 13.69 33.65
CA VAL A 161 -9.48 13.85 33.34
C VAL A 161 -8.89 12.52 32.85
N HIS A 162 -9.18 11.42 33.54
CA HIS A 162 -8.76 10.08 33.11
C HIS A 162 -9.25 9.76 31.68
N MET A 163 -10.52 10.02 31.37
CA MET A 163 -11.08 9.78 30.03
C MET A 163 -10.41 10.68 28.97
N GLN A 164 -10.10 11.93 29.29
CA GLN A 164 -9.35 12.82 28.39
C GLN A 164 -7.94 12.32 28.14
N GLU A 165 -7.25 11.77 29.15
CA GLU A 165 -5.94 11.15 28.99
C GLU A 165 -5.99 9.90 28.12
N GLN A 166 -7.00 9.04 28.29
CA GLN A 166 -7.19 7.88 27.42
C GLN A 166 -7.45 8.33 25.97
N LEU A 167 -8.26 9.37 25.77
CA LEU A 167 -8.50 9.92 24.44
C LEU A 167 -7.22 10.47 23.80
N LYS A 168 -6.37 11.17 24.57
CA LYS A 168 -5.06 11.64 24.10
C LYS A 168 -4.14 10.49 23.69
N LYS A 169 -4.16 9.36 24.39
CA LYS A 169 -3.37 8.16 24.03
C LYS A 169 -3.83 7.52 22.71
N LEU A 170 -5.10 7.68 22.33
CA LEU A 170 -5.65 7.17 21.08
C LEU A 170 -5.33 8.07 19.86
N GLN A 171 -4.99 9.35 20.09
CA GLN A 171 -4.72 10.31 19.01
C GLN A 171 -3.53 9.88 18.11
N PRO A 172 -2.37 9.45 18.64
CA PRO A 172 -1.25 8.99 17.80
C PRO A 172 -1.60 7.72 17.00
N ILE A 173 -2.46 6.85 17.54
CA ILE A 173 -2.89 5.63 16.82
C ILE A 173 -3.74 6.02 15.61
N ARG A 174 -4.60 7.03 15.74
CA ARG A 174 -5.39 7.54 14.62
C ARG A 174 -4.51 8.15 13.53
N GLU A 175 -3.48 8.90 13.90
CA GLU A 175 -2.51 9.49 12.96
C GLU A 175 -1.66 8.43 12.27
N LEU A 176 -1.20 7.41 13.02
CA LEU A 176 -0.50 6.26 12.47
C LEU A 176 -1.39 5.49 11.49
N LEU A 177 -2.64 5.23 11.84
CA LEU A 177 -3.60 4.54 10.97
C LEU A 177 -3.83 5.30 9.66
N TRP A 178 -3.96 6.64 9.73
CA TRP A 178 -4.07 7.47 8.54
C TRP A 178 -2.82 7.37 7.65
N THR A 179 -1.64 7.43 8.26
CA THR A 179 -0.36 7.30 7.54
C THR A 179 -0.22 5.94 6.86
N VAL A 180 -0.54 4.86 7.58
CA VAL A 180 -0.52 3.49 7.04
C VAL A 180 -1.56 3.31 5.93
N SER A 181 -2.74 3.92 6.06
CA SER A 181 -3.75 3.92 4.99
C SER A 181 -3.22 4.60 3.73
N GLN A 182 -2.59 5.77 3.87
CA GLN A 182 -2.00 6.50 2.76
C GLN A 182 -0.85 5.74 2.11
N GLU A 183 -0.01 5.07 2.91
CA GLU A 183 1.07 4.22 2.41
C GLU A 183 0.52 3.01 1.64
N CYS A 184 -0.54 2.38 2.14
CA CYS A 184 -1.20 1.27 1.45
C CYS A 184 -1.81 1.71 0.11
N GLU A 185 -2.49 2.86 0.07
CA GLU A 185 -3.03 3.44 -1.17
C GLU A 185 -1.91 3.74 -2.18
N ASN A 186 -0.81 4.36 -1.72
CA ASN A 186 0.36 4.62 -2.56
C ASN A 186 0.97 3.33 -3.09
N ARG A 187 1.09 2.28 -2.26
CA ARG A 187 1.62 0.98 -2.67
C ARG A 187 0.74 0.33 -3.74
N VAL A 188 -0.58 0.34 -3.55
CA VAL A 188 -1.54 -0.19 -4.54
C VAL A 188 -1.47 0.61 -5.85
N SER A 189 -1.43 1.93 -5.77
CA SER A 189 -1.30 2.81 -6.94
C SER A 189 0.00 2.53 -7.72
N ASN A 190 1.12 2.37 -7.01
CA ASN A 190 2.42 2.04 -7.61
C ASN A 190 2.45 0.65 -8.26
N MET A 191 1.77 -0.34 -7.67
CA MET A 191 1.61 -1.66 -8.32
C MET A 191 0.80 -1.54 -9.61
N ARG A 192 -0.38 -0.89 -9.56
CA ARG A 192 -1.22 -0.67 -10.75
C ARG A 192 -0.48 0.08 -11.85
N ARG A 193 0.37 1.06 -11.51
CA ARG A 193 1.17 1.80 -12.49
C ARG A 193 2.22 0.92 -13.17
N ARG A 194 2.85 0.01 -12.42
CA ARG A 194 3.80 -0.98 -12.98
C ARG A 194 3.09 -1.97 -13.89
N GLU A 195 2.02 -2.59 -13.40
CA GLU A 195 1.19 -3.51 -14.18
C GLU A 195 0.70 -2.87 -15.48
N ASN A 196 0.23 -1.61 -15.43
CA ASN A 196 -0.20 -0.90 -16.64
C ASN A 196 0.93 -0.64 -17.63
N LYS A 197 2.18 -0.44 -17.17
CA LYS A 197 3.34 -0.32 -18.07
C LYS A 197 3.64 -1.67 -18.73
N ASP A 198 3.62 -2.75 -17.95
CA ASP A 198 3.88 -4.10 -18.44
C ASP A 198 2.82 -4.55 -19.44
N ILE A 199 1.54 -4.31 -19.14
CA ILE A 199 0.42 -4.57 -20.05
C ILE A 199 0.61 -3.82 -21.38
N LYS A 200 1.06 -2.55 -21.35
CA LYS A 200 1.32 -1.78 -22.58
C LYS A 200 2.48 -2.37 -23.37
N LYS A 201 3.58 -2.74 -22.70
CA LYS A 201 4.73 -3.39 -23.32
C LYS A 201 4.33 -4.71 -23.99
N LEU A 202 3.65 -5.60 -23.25
CA LEU A 202 3.17 -6.88 -23.76
C LEU A 202 2.19 -6.73 -24.92
N LYS A 203 1.32 -5.70 -24.91
CA LYS A 203 0.43 -5.40 -26.04
C LYS A 203 1.22 -4.99 -27.29
N LEU A 204 2.29 -4.22 -27.13
CA LEU A 204 3.16 -3.81 -28.25
C LEU A 204 3.91 -5.01 -28.82
N GLU A 205 4.52 -5.83 -27.96
CA GLU A 205 5.21 -7.06 -28.35
C GLU A 205 4.27 -8.04 -29.05
N LYS A 206 3.05 -8.26 -28.51
CA LYS A 206 2.02 -9.07 -29.16
C LYS A 206 1.72 -8.55 -30.56
N LYS A 207 1.57 -7.24 -30.74
CA LYS A 207 1.31 -6.65 -32.07
C LYS A 207 2.48 -6.87 -33.03
N ALA A 208 3.72 -6.70 -32.55
CA ALA A 208 4.92 -6.93 -33.36
C ALA A 208 5.04 -8.39 -33.79
N LEU A 209 4.86 -9.34 -32.87
CA LEU A 209 4.89 -10.78 -33.16
C LEU A 209 3.78 -11.18 -34.14
N MET A 210 2.57 -10.65 -33.97
CA MET A 210 1.48 -10.89 -34.93
C MET A 210 1.82 -10.39 -36.34
N ALA A 211 2.50 -9.23 -36.45
CA ALA A 211 2.95 -8.71 -37.73
C ALA A 211 4.06 -9.57 -38.35
N GLN A 212 4.99 -10.08 -37.54
CA GLN A 212 6.03 -11.01 -37.99
C GLN A 212 5.45 -12.33 -38.48
N ILE A 213 4.50 -12.90 -37.73
CA ILE A 213 3.78 -14.11 -38.14
C ILE A 213 3.10 -13.88 -39.49
N ALA A 214 2.38 -12.77 -39.66
CA ALA A 214 1.72 -12.45 -40.93
C ALA A 214 2.70 -12.35 -42.10
N ARG A 215 3.88 -11.73 -41.90
CA ARG A 215 4.93 -11.67 -42.94
C ARG A 215 5.46 -13.06 -43.30
N LEU A 216 5.82 -13.88 -42.31
CA LEU A 216 6.33 -15.23 -42.55
C LEU A 216 5.30 -16.13 -43.25
N TYR A 217 4.01 -15.96 -42.92
CA TYR A 217 2.94 -16.65 -43.64
C TYR A 217 2.86 -16.22 -45.11
N GLU A 218 2.98 -14.93 -45.40
CA GLU A 218 2.96 -14.41 -46.77
C GLU A 218 4.19 -14.86 -47.57
N GLU A 219 5.38 -14.81 -46.97
CA GLU A 219 6.62 -15.34 -47.56
C GLU A 219 6.51 -16.84 -47.85
N GLY A 220 5.95 -17.62 -46.92
CA GLY A 220 5.69 -19.05 -47.11
C GLY A 220 4.72 -19.35 -48.27
N ASN A 221 3.67 -18.54 -48.41
CA ASN A 221 2.74 -18.64 -49.54
C ASN A 221 3.44 -18.29 -50.87
N SER A 222 4.21 -17.20 -50.90
CA SER A 222 4.97 -16.79 -52.09
C SER A 222 5.95 -17.86 -52.54
N LEU A 223 6.72 -18.42 -51.60
CA LEU A 223 7.67 -19.51 -51.88
C LEU A 223 6.96 -20.76 -52.39
N THR A 224 5.79 -21.09 -51.84
CA THR A 224 5.00 -22.23 -52.29
C THR A 224 4.54 -22.03 -53.74
N CYS A 225 4.03 -20.84 -54.09
CA CYS A 225 3.68 -20.51 -55.47
C CYS A 225 4.88 -20.58 -56.42
N GLU A 226 6.06 -20.13 -55.98
CA GLU A 226 7.29 -20.21 -56.78
C GLU A 226 7.73 -21.66 -57.00
N VAL A 227 7.68 -22.49 -55.96
CA VAL A 227 7.98 -23.93 -56.06
C VAL A 227 7.00 -24.63 -56.99
N GLU A 228 5.70 -24.34 -56.90
CA GLU A 228 4.69 -24.89 -57.81
C GLU A 228 4.97 -24.48 -59.26
N HIS A 229 5.33 -23.22 -59.49
CA HIS A 229 5.67 -22.71 -60.82
C HIS A 229 6.91 -23.41 -61.40
N LEU A 230 8.01 -23.46 -60.63
CA LEU A 230 9.25 -24.11 -61.05
C LEU A 230 9.06 -25.61 -61.28
N THR A 231 8.22 -26.27 -60.47
CA THR A 231 7.88 -27.68 -60.65
C THR A 231 7.16 -27.88 -61.98
N SER A 232 6.18 -27.02 -62.31
CA SER A 232 5.47 -27.05 -63.59
C SER A 232 6.39 -26.79 -64.78
N GLU A 233 7.34 -25.84 -64.67
CA GLU A 233 8.33 -25.59 -65.72
C GLU A 233 9.28 -26.78 -65.93
N LEU A 234 9.70 -27.43 -64.83
CA LEU A 234 10.56 -28.61 -64.88
C LEU A 234 9.84 -29.79 -65.54
N GLU A 235 8.56 -30.01 -65.20
CA GLU A 235 7.72 -31.02 -65.85
C GLU A 235 7.60 -30.77 -67.36
N LYS A 236 7.31 -29.53 -67.75
CA LYS A 236 7.24 -29.13 -69.16
C LYS A 236 8.57 -29.37 -69.88
N LYS A 237 9.69 -29.02 -69.25
CA LYS A 237 11.01 -29.31 -69.81
C LYS A 237 11.23 -30.81 -69.95
N ALA A 238 10.94 -31.60 -68.92
CA ALA A 238 11.08 -33.05 -68.98
C ALA A 238 10.25 -33.67 -70.12
N ASP A 239 9.05 -33.15 -70.40
CA ASP A 239 8.24 -33.54 -71.56
C ASP A 239 8.90 -33.15 -72.89
N GLU A 240 9.38 -31.91 -73.04
CA GLU A 240 10.14 -31.45 -74.21
C GLU A 240 11.33 -32.37 -74.51
N TRP A 241 12.16 -32.67 -73.49
CA TRP A 241 13.30 -33.58 -73.60
C TRP A 241 12.89 -35.00 -74.02
N ARG A 242 11.76 -35.51 -73.50
CA ARG A 242 11.22 -36.81 -73.90
C ARG A 242 10.83 -36.81 -75.38
N THR A 243 10.09 -35.79 -75.82
CA THR A 243 9.68 -35.65 -77.23
C THR A 243 10.87 -35.52 -78.17
N GLU A 244 11.89 -34.76 -77.78
CA GLU A 244 13.12 -34.61 -78.56
C GLU A 244 13.89 -35.94 -78.64
N SER A 245 14.05 -36.64 -77.52
CA SER A 245 14.70 -37.94 -77.47
C SER A 245 13.99 -38.95 -78.38
N ASP A 246 12.67 -39.00 -78.36
CA ASP A 246 11.90 -39.90 -79.23
C ASP A 246 12.03 -39.50 -80.71
N GLY A 247 12.04 -38.20 -81.02
CA GLY A 247 12.37 -37.68 -82.35
C GLY A 247 13.78 -38.08 -82.82
N ARG A 248 14.79 -38.01 -81.94
CA ARG A 248 16.16 -38.46 -82.24
C ARG A 248 16.23 -39.97 -82.49
N LYS A 249 15.50 -40.79 -81.73
CA LYS A 249 15.43 -42.25 -81.97
C LYS A 249 14.84 -42.57 -83.34
N LEU A 250 13.76 -41.87 -83.73
CA LEU A 250 13.17 -42.01 -85.07
C LEU A 250 14.17 -41.61 -86.15
N LEU A 251 14.84 -40.46 -86.00
CA LEU A 251 15.84 -40.01 -86.96
C LEU A 251 17.03 -40.96 -87.08
N VAL A 252 17.52 -41.53 -85.96
CA VAL A 252 18.57 -42.56 -85.97
C VAL A 252 18.11 -43.82 -86.71
N SER A 253 16.84 -44.22 -86.54
CA SER A 253 16.27 -45.33 -87.31
C SER A 253 16.29 -45.04 -88.82
N GLU A 254 15.85 -43.85 -89.23
CA GLU A 254 15.89 -43.42 -90.64
C GLU A 254 17.32 -43.35 -91.18
N VAL A 255 18.26 -42.78 -90.42
CA VAL A 255 19.68 -42.71 -90.81
C VAL A 255 20.27 -44.12 -90.95
N ASN A 256 19.93 -45.05 -90.06
CA ASN A 256 20.39 -46.44 -90.16
C ASN A 256 19.82 -47.13 -91.40
N GLU A 257 18.54 -46.92 -91.73
CA GLU A 257 17.94 -47.41 -92.98
C GLU A 257 18.65 -46.83 -94.22
N LEU A 258 18.87 -45.51 -94.25
CA LEU A 258 19.58 -44.84 -95.33
C LEU A 258 21.03 -45.33 -95.46
N THR A 259 21.73 -45.52 -94.33
CA THR A 259 23.11 -46.05 -94.30
C THR A 259 23.16 -47.49 -94.78
N SER A 260 22.17 -48.32 -94.46
CA SER A 260 22.06 -49.68 -95.01
C SER A 260 21.92 -49.64 -96.53
N ARG A 261 21.00 -48.81 -97.05
CA ARG A 261 20.85 -48.60 -98.50
C ARG A 261 22.13 -48.08 -99.15
N LEU A 262 22.83 -47.14 -98.51
CA LEU A 262 24.10 -46.62 -99.00
C LEU A 262 25.17 -47.71 -99.01
N LYS A 263 25.30 -48.54 -97.96
CA LYS A 263 26.24 -49.66 -97.92
C LYS A 263 25.96 -50.70 -98.99
N GLU A 264 24.70 -50.95 -99.31
CA GLU A 264 24.33 -51.80 -100.44
C GLU A 264 24.86 -51.20 -101.75
N MET A 265 24.67 -49.90 -101.98
CA MET A 265 25.24 -49.18 -103.14
C MET A 265 26.77 -49.13 -103.14
N GLU A 266 27.41 -48.92 -101.98
CA GLU A 266 28.87 -48.94 -101.85
C GLU A 266 29.45 -50.33 -102.04
N SER A 267 28.73 -51.41 -101.66
CA SER A 267 29.16 -52.77 -101.97
C SER A 267 29.19 -53.01 -103.48
N LEU A 268 28.27 -52.38 -104.23
CA LEU A 268 28.27 -52.36 -105.69
C LEU A 268 29.43 -51.53 -106.24
N ALA A 269 29.76 -50.39 -105.62
CA ALA A 269 30.87 -49.52 -106.04
C ALA A 269 32.27 -50.05 -105.67
N ARG A 270 32.42 -50.77 -104.54
CA ARG A 270 33.69 -51.39 -104.10
C ARG A 270 34.11 -52.59 -104.95
N ALA A 271 33.21 -53.13 -105.77
CA ALA A 271 33.60 -54.05 -106.83
C ALA A 271 34.43 -53.36 -107.93
N GLU A 272 34.53 -52.03 -107.94
CA GLU A 272 35.04 -51.26 -109.07
C GLU A 272 36.36 -50.51 -108.80
N VAL A 273 36.91 -50.48 -107.58
CA VAL A 273 38.10 -49.65 -107.27
C VAL A 273 39.08 -50.36 -106.34
N ILE A 274 40.06 -51.05 -106.93
CA ILE A 274 41.37 -51.32 -106.33
C ILE A 274 42.32 -50.26 -106.88
N ASP A 275 43.09 -49.68 -105.96
CA ASP A 275 44.24 -48.80 -106.15
C ASP A 275 43.95 -47.31 -106.29
N ASP A 276 44.43 -46.54 -105.32
CA ASP A 276 45.30 -45.41 -105.64
C ASP A 276 45.96 -44.84 -104.38
N SER A 277 47.28 -44.86 -104.43
CA SER A 277 48.22 -44.15 -103.56
C SER A 277 47.90 -42.64 -103.50
N GLU A 278 48.03 -42.06 -102.31
CA GLU A 278 47.56 -40.70 -102.00
C GLU A 278 48.19 -39.60 -102.86
N ASP A 279 47.32 -38.92 -103.61
CA ASP A 279 47.56 -37.72 -104.43
C ASP A 279 47.94 -36.49 -103.57
N PRO A 280 49.01 -35.75 -103.91
CA PRO A 280 49.40 -34.45 -103.33
C PRO A 280 48.28 -33.43 -103.14
N LEU A 281 47.17 -33.52 -103.89
CA LEU A 281 45.98 -32.70 -103.69
C LEU A 281 45.29 -32.94 -102.33
N LYS A 282 45.31 -34.18 -101.79
CA LYS A 282 44.75 -34.52 -100.47
C LYS A 282 45.46 -33.77 -99.35
N LEU A 283 46.78 -33.66 -99.42
CA LEU A 283 47.58 -32.90 -98.44
C LEU A 283 47.25 -31.40 -98.49
N ARG A 284 46.98 -30.84 -99.67
CA ARG A 284 46.54 -29.43 -99.82
C ARG A 284 45.13 -29.22 -99.26
N ILE A 285 44.23 -30.19 -99.44
CA ILE A 285 42.88 -30.17 -98.87
C ILE A 285 42.92 -30.32 -97.34
N ALA A 286 43.80 -31.16 -96.80
CA ALA A 286 44.01 -31.31 -95.36
C ALA A 286 44.55 -30.00 -94.73
N LEU A 287 45.45 -29.30 -95.42
CA LEU A 287 45.95 -27.99 -94.98
C LEU A 287 44.84 -26.92 -95.00
N ASP A 288 44.00 -26.89 -96.04
CA ASP A 288 42.85 -26.00 -96.11
C ASP A 288 41.79 -26.33 -95.05
N GLN A 289 41.59 -27.62 -94.74
CA GLN A 289 40.74 -28.07 -93.64
C GLN A 289 41.29 -27.68 -92.26
N ALA A 290 42.61 -27.73 -92.07
CA ALA A 290 43.26 -27.25 -90.84
C ALA A 290 43.09 -25.74 -90.67
N ASN A 291 43.25 -24.95 -91.73
CA ASN A 291 43.02 -23.50 -91.70
C ASN A 291 41.55 -23.14 -91.42
N LYS A 292 40.60 -23.92 -91.98
CA LYS A 292 39.17 -23.80 -91.67
C LYS A 292 38.86 -24.17 -90.21
N ALA A 293 39.52 -25.18 -89.66
CA ALA A 293 39.38 -25.56 -88.26
C ALA A 293 39.91 -24.48 -87.31
N ILE A 294 41.06 -23.90 -87.63
CA ILE A 294 41.63 -22.75 -86.89
C ILE A 294 40.67 -21.57 -86.92
N SER A 295 40.12 -21.24 -88.08
CA SER A 295 39.16 -20.14 -88.22
C SER A 295 37.89 -20.38 -87.39
N ARG A 296 37.37 -21.61 -87.36
CA ARG A 296 36.22 -21.98 -86.51
C ARG A 296 36.52 -21.84 -85.03
N LEU A 297 37.70 -22.29 -84.59
CA LEU A 297 38.13 -22.16 -83.20
C LEU A 297 38.26 -20.69 -82.78
N GLN A 298 38.82 -19.84 -83.64
CA GLN A 298 38.88 -18.40 -83.42
C GLN A 298 37.47 -17.78 -83.29
N THR A 299 36.52 -18.16 -84.16
CA THR A 299 35.13 -17.71 -84.04
C THR A 299 34.50 -18.17 -82.73
N THR A 300 34.76 -19.41 -82.27
CA THR A 300 34.21 -19.90 -81.00
C THR A 300 34.79 -19.18 -79.78
N VAL A 301 36.08 -18.81 -79.81
CA VAL A 301 36.72 -18.03 -78.74
C VAL A 301 36.11 -16.63 -78.67
N MET A 302 35.99 -15.95 -79.82
CA MET A 302 35.35 -14.63 -79.87
C MET A 302 33.90 -14.66 -79.39
N ARG A 303 33.16 -15.74 -79.69
CA ARG A 303 31.81 -15.93 -79.17
C ARG A 303 31.80 -16.12 -77.65
N PHE A 304 32.70 -16.93 -77.10
CA PHE A 304 32.79 -17.13 -75.65
C PHE A 304 33.23 -15.87 -74.91
N GLU A 305 34.13 -15.07 -75.46
CA GLU A 305 34.50 -13.77 -74.91
C GLU A 305 33.28 -12.82 -74.86
N ALA A 306 32.50 -12.75 -75.94
CA ALA A 306 31.27 -11.97 -75.98
C ALA A 306 30.17 -12.48 -75.03
N GLU A 307 30.03 -13.81 -74.90
CA GLU A 307 29.09 -14.43 -73.95
C GLU A 307 29.53 -14.18 -72.50
N TYR A 308 30.83 -14.21 -72.18
CA TYR A 308 31.35 -13.88 -70.85
C TYR A 308 31.14 -12.41 -70.48
N GLU A 309 31.38 -11.51 -71.42
CA GLU A 309 31.13 -10.08 -71.26
C GLU A 309 29.63 -9.78 -71.05
N ALA A 310 28.75 -10.56 -71.68
CA ALA A 310 27.30 -10.45 -71.52
C ALA A 310 26.75 -11.09 -70.23
N GLN A 311 27.34 -12.19 -69.74
CA GLN A 311 26.80 -12.95 -68.60
C GLN A 311 27.10 -12.32 -67.23
N VAL A 312 28.24 -11.63 -67.06
CA VAL A 312 28.52 -10.89 -65.82
C VAL A 312 29.08 -9.51 -66.16
N PRO A 313 28.20 -8.51 -66.34
CA PRO A 313 28.63 -7.13 -66.46
C PRO A 313 29.48 -6.77 -65.24
N ARG A 314 30.72 -6.33 -65.48
CA ARG A 314 31.68 -5.95 -64.42
C ARG A 314 31.08 -4.98 -63.40
N VAL A 315 30.17 -4.12 -63.85
CA VAL A 315 29.38 -3.19 -63.03
C VAL A 315 28.53 -3.93 -61.98
N LYS A 316 27.82 -5.01 -62.36
CA LYS A 316 27.00 -5.78 -61.41
C LYS A 316 27.85 -6.51 -60.38
N TYR A 317 29.03 -6.99 -60.78
CA TYR A 317 29.98 -7.59 -59.84
C TYR A 317 30.49 -6.57 -58.82
N GLU A 318 30.83 -5.35 -59.27
CA GLU A 318 31.25 -4.26 -58.40
C GLU A 318 30.12 -3.81 -57.46
N GLU A 319 28.87 -3.74 -57.93
CA GLU A 319 27.69 -3.44 -57.10
C GLU A 319 27.46 -4.50 -56.01
N VAL A 320 27.55 -5.79 -56.36
CA VAL A 320 27.40 -6.88 -55.38
C VAL A 320 28.54 -6.87 -54.37
N ARG A 321 29.76 -6.57 -54.81
CA ARG A 321 30.91 -6.44 -53.93
C ARG A 321 30.75 -5.26 -52.96
N GLN A 322 30.29 -4.11 -53.44
CA GLN A 322 30.04 -2.95 -52.58
C GLN A 322 28.95 -3.25 -51.54
N LYS A 323 27.85 -3.90 -51.93
CA LYS A 323 26.80 -4.34 -50.99
C LYS A 323 27.34 -5.31 -49.94
N LEU A 324 28.22 -6.22 -50.35
CA LEU A 324 28.87 -7.15 -49.42
C LEU A 324 29.73 -6.39 -48.40
N ASP A 325 30.50 -5.40 -48.84
CA ASP A 325 31.32 -4.57 -47.95
C ASP A 325 30.44 -3.76 -46.98
N GLU A 326 29.32 -3.19 -47.45
CA GLU A 326 28.34 -2.47 -46.61
C GLU A 326 27.70 -3.37 -45.54
N GLU A 327 27.31 -4.60 -45.91
CA GLU A 327 26.74 -5.59 -44.97
C GLU A 327 27.79 -6.10 -43.96
N ILE A 328 29.07 -6.19 -44.36
CA ILE A 328 30.16 -6.52 -43.45
C ILE A 328 30.31 -5.42 -42.39
N ASP A 329 30.34 -4.16 -42.80
CA ASP A 329 30.45 -3.02 -41.89
C ASP A 329 29.26 -2.98 -40.91
N GLU A 330 28.04 -3.15 -41.39
CA GLU A 330 26.85 -3.22 -40.53
C GLU A 330 26.91 -4.39 -39.54
N THR A 331 27.36 -5.57 -40.00
CA THR A 331 27.55 -6.74 -39.14
C THR A 331 28.59 -6.49 -38.06
N THR A 332 29.68 -5.77 -38.38
CA THR A 332 30.70 -5.41 -37.37
C THR A 332 30.15 -4.45 -36.32
N ARG A 333 29.39 -3.42 -36.74
CA ARG A 333 28.73 -2.49 -35.81
C ARG A 333 27.76 -3.20 -34.86
N LEU A 334 26.92 -4.09 -35.40
CA LEU A 334 25.96 -4.85 -34.58
C LEU A 334 26.66 -5.78 -33.58
N LYS A 335 27.82 -6.35 -33.93
CA LYS A 335 28.62 -7.15 -33.00
C LYS A 335 29.17 -6.31 -31.84
N GLU A 336 29.69 -5.11 -32.13
CA GLU A 336 30.17 -4.18 -31.10
C GLU A 336 29.05 -3.74 -30.16
N GLU A 337 27.86 -3.43 -30.69
CA GLU A 337 26.68 -3.10 -29.87
C GLU A 337 26.25 -4.28 -28.99
N LEU A 338 26.26 -5.50 -29.52
CA LEU A 338 25.94 -6.70 -28.78
C LEU A 338 26.93 -6.93 -27.63
N GLU A 339 28.22 -6.78 -27.88
CA GLU A 339 29.27 -6.92 -26.86
C GLU A 339 29.13 -5.85 -25.76
N SER A 340 28.81 -4.60 -26.15
CA SER A 340 28.53 -3.52 -25.20
C SER A 340 27.32 -3.82 -24.30
N ILE A 341 26.23 -4.34 -24.88
CA ILE A 341 25.03 -4.73 -24.13
C ILE A 341 25.33 -5.91 -23.21
N GLN A 342 26.10 -6.90 -23.67
CA GLN A 342 26.52 -8.04 -22.88
C GLN A 342 27.32 -7.61 -21.65
N SER A 343 28.32 -6.74 -21.83
CA SER A 343 29.11 -6.18 -20.73
C SER A 343 28.24 -5.45 -19.69
N ARG A 344 27.26 -4.65 -20.14
CA ARG A 344 26.30 -3.99 -19.25
C ARG A 344 25.38 -4.96 -18.52
N TYR A 345 25.01 -6.06 -19.16
CA TYR A 345 24.20 -7.12 -18.57
C TYR A 345 24.98 -7.85 -17.47
N ASP A 346 26.23 -8.20 -17.74
CA ASP A 346 27.11 -8.88 -16.79
C ASP A 346 27.34 -8.02 -15.54
N LEU A 347 27.59 -6.71 -15.70
CA LEU A 347 27.69 -5.77 -14.60
C LEU A 347 26.39 -5.71 -13.77
N LEU A 348 25.23 -5.68 -14.43
CA LEU A 348 23.94 -5.69 -13.73
C LEU A 348 23.73 -6.99 -12.94
N GLN A 349 24.18 -8.13 -13.49
CA GLN A 349 24.14 -9.41 -12.83
C GLN A 349 25.00 -9.42 -11.56
N GLU A 350 26.23 -8.88 -11.62
CA GLU A 350 27.10 -8.70 -10.44
C GLU A 350 26.44 -7.84 -9.35
N HIS A 351 25.79 -6.74 -9.75
CA HIS A 351 25.02 -5.90 -8.82
C HIS A 351 23.87 -6.68 -8.16
N CYS A 352 23.15 -7.51 -8.90
CA CYS A 352 22.07 -8.33 -8.36
C CYS A 352 22.57 -9.38 -7.37
N VAL A 353 23.70 -10.03 -7.66
CA VAL A 353 24.36 -10.97 -6.74
C VAL A 353 24.76 -10.25 -5.46
N THR A 354 25.40 -9.08 -5.57
CA THR A 354 25.80 -8.25 -4.43
C THR A 354 24.61 -7.84 -3.55
N LEU A 355 23.50 -7.42 -4.18
CA LEU A 355 22.27 -7.07 -3.47
C LEU A 355 21.65 -8.26 -2.72
N ASN A 356 21.66 -9.45 -3.32
CA ASN A 356 21.22 -10.67 -2.64
C ASN A 356 22.09 -10.96 -1.41
N THR A 357 23.41 -10.82 -1.52
CA THR A 357 24.32 -10.96 -0.38
C THR A 357 24.00 -9.99 0.75
N TYR A 358 23.77 -8.70 0.44
CA TYR A 358 23.37 -7.72 1.45
C TYR A 358 22.01 -8.06 2.08
N ARG A 359 21.02 -8.44 1.27
CA ARG A 359 19.70 -8.84 1.76
C ARG A 359 19.82 -10.00 2.76
N ASP A 360 20.59 -11.03 2.40
CA ASP A 360 20.75 -12.23 3.22
C ASP A 360 21.49 -11.89 4.52
N LEU A 361 22.50 -11.01 4.47
CA LEU A 361 23.17 -10.48 5.66
C LEU A 361 22.20 -9.72 6.58
N TYR A 362 21.38 -8.83 6.04
CA TYR A 362 20.37 -8.10 6.82
C TYR A 362 19.36 -9.06 7.45
N TYR A 363 18.92 -10.07 6.72
CA TYR A 363 17.98 -11.07 7.22
C TYR A 363 18.56 -11.85 8.41
N ILE A 364 19.82 -12.28 8.32
CA ILE A 364 20.53 -12.93 9.43
C ILE A 364 20.65 -11.98 10.62
N GLN A 365 21.06 -10.73 10.39
CA GLN A 365 21.21 -9.71 11.44
C GLN A 365 19.91 -9.44 12.20
N VAL A 366 18.80 -9.25 11.48
CA VAL A 366 17.48 -8.98 12.07
C VAL A 366 16.97 -10.19 12.84
N THR A 367 17.08 -11.38 12.25
CA THR A 367 16.67 -12.64 12.91
C THR A 367 17.43 -12.82 14.23
N TYR A 368 18.72 -12.55 14.22
CA TYR A 368 19.56 -12.71 15.39
C TYR A 368 19.29 -11.64 16.47
N ALA A 369 19.20 -10.35 16.08
CA ALA A 369 18.88 -9.27 17.01
C ALA A 369 17.50 -9.49 17.68
N ALA A 370 16.50 -9.94 16.91
CA ALA A 370 15.18 -10.27 17.45
C ALA A 370 15.23 -11.40 18.50
N ARG A 371 16.03 -12.45 18.27
CA ARG A 371 16.21 -13.56 19.22
C ARG A 371 16.88 -13.10 20.52
N VAL A 372 17.95 -12.30 20.44
CA VAL A 372 18.67 -11.79 21.63
C VAL A 372 17.78 -10.87 22.46
N LEU A 373 17.03 -9.99 21.80
CA LEU A 373 16.11 -9.07 22.48
C LEU A 373 14.92 -9.81 23.13
N GLY A 374 14.48 -10.92 22.53
CA GLY A 374 13.41 -11.77 23.05
C GLY A 374 13.77 -12.66 24.25
N ASN A 375 15.06 -12.84 24.56
CA ASN A 375 15.49 -13.64 25.73
C ASN A 375 15.28 -12.86 27.05
N LYS A 376 15.20 -13.50 28.22
CA LYS A 376 15.04 -12.81 29.52
C LYS A 376 16.38 -12.16 29.94
N GLY A 377 16.37 -10.92 30.42
CA GLY A 377 17.58 -10.20 30.87
C GLY A 377 17.50 -8.66 30.73
N ASP A 378 18.51 -7.95 31.22
CA ASP A 378 18.60 -6.49 31.20
C ASP A 378 18.63 -5.92 29.76
N PRO A 379 17.71 -5.00 29.40
CA PRO A 379 17.67 -4.40 28.06
C PRO A 379 18.96 -3.69 27.63
N ALA A 380 19.66 -3.00 28.55
CA ALA A 380 20.85 -2.22 28.21
C ALA A 380 22.03 -3.13 27.82
N GLN A 381 22.26 -4.20 28.57
CA GLN A 381 23.28 -5.21 28.24
C GLN A 381 23.02 -5.92 26.90
N LYS A 382 21.75 -6.19 26.57
CA LYS A 382 21.39 -6.81 25.28
C LYS A 382 21.68 -5.90 24.10
N VAL A 383 21.38 -4.61 24.21
CA VAL A 383 21.65 -3.63 23.15
C VAL A 383 23.17 -3.44 22.97
N GLU A 384 23.94 -3.41 24.05
CA GLU A 384 25.41 -3.33 24.01
C GLU A 384 26.02 -4.58 23.34
N PHE A 385 25.48 -5.76 23.66
CA PHE A 385 25.90 -7.03 23.06
C PHE A 385 25.59 -7.08 21.55
N VAL A 386 24.35 -6.77 21.16
CA VAL A 386 23.94 -6.74 19.74
C VAL A 386 24.80 -5.74 18.96
N SER A 387 25.06 -4.56 19.51
CA SER A 387 25.91 -3.54 18.87
C SER A 387 27.35 -4.01 18.68
N THR A 388 27.93 -4.67 19.70
CA THR A 388 29.30 -5.20 19.64
C THR A 388 29.42 -6.31 18.60
N MET A 389 28.45 -7.21 18.56
CA MET A 389 28.40 -8.30 17.61
C MET A 389 28.20 -7.81 16.17
N LEU A 390 27.26 -6.91 15.92
CA LEU A 390 27.05 -6.33 14.58
C LEU A 390 28.30 -5.64 14.04
N ASN A 391 29.05 -4.95 14.90
CA ASN A 391 30.33 -4.36 14.53
C ASN A 391 31.40 -5.40 14.19
N ARG A 392 31.44 -6.53 14.91
CA ARG A 392 32.32 -7.67 14.59
C ARG A 392 31.96 -8.28 13.23
N TRP A 393 30.68 -8.57 13.00
CA TRP A 393 30.24 -9.17 11.73
C TRP A 393 30.47 -8.25 10.53
N ARG A 394 30.33 -6.93 10.72
CA ARG A 394 30.68 -5.94 9.68
C ARG A 394 32.16 -6.01 9.28
N ARG A 395 33.07 -6.20 10.24
CA ARG A 395 34.50 -6.37 9.97
C ARG A 395 34.77 -7.68 9.23
N ILE A 396 34.21 -8.79 9.71
CA ILE A 396 34.37 -10.11 9.09
C ILE A 396 33.85 -10.11 7.64
N ALA A 397 32.70 -9.47 7.39
CA ALA A 397 32.13 -9.35 6.06
C ALA A 397 32.93 -8.44 5.11
N SER A 398 33.80 -7.57 5.64
CA SER A 398 34.70 -6.74 4.83
C SER A 398 35.98 -7.48 4.43
N ASP A 399 36.41 -8.44 5.26
CA ASP A 399 37.72 -9.09 5.11
C ASP A 399 37.65 -10.52 4.55
N LYS A 400 36.46 -11.12 4.45
CA LYS A 400 36.29 -12.56 4.10
C LYS A 400 35.24 -12.81 3.02
N PRO A 401 35.40 -13.88 2.21
CA PRO A 401 34.40 -14.28 1.23
C PRO A 401 33.09 -14.74 1.90
N TRP A 402 31.95 -14.50 1.23
CA TRP A 402 30.60 -14.69 1.80
C TRP A 402 30.36 -16.08 2.40
N ASN A 403 30.82 -17.13 1.75
CA ASN A 403 30.67 -18.51 2.24
C ASN A 403 31.32 -18.70 3.62
N GLU A 404 32.46 -18.04 3.86
CA GLU A 404 33.16 -18.12 5.14
C GLU A 404 32.48 -17.25 6.20
N VAL A 405 31.96 -16.08 5.81
CA VAL A 405 31.13 -15.22 6.68
C VAL A 405 29.90 -15.98 7.16
N GLN A 406 29.21 -16.67 6.25
CA GLN A 406 28.02 -17.48 6.56
C GLN A 406 28.36 -18.60 7.54
N ARG A 407 29.49 -19.30 7.33
CA ARG A 407 29.96 -20.35 8.24
C ARG A 407 30.29 -19.82 9.63
N LEU A 408 31.03 -18.71 9.72
CA LEU A 408 31.44 -18.10 10.99
C LEU A 408 30.25 -17.57 11.79
N VAL A 409 29.29 -16.94 11.11
CA VAL A 409 28.06 -16.46 11.74
C VAL A 409 27.21 -17.64 12.21
N ALA A 410 27.08 -18.70 11.42
CA ALA A 410 26.36 -19.92 11.82
C ALA A 410 26.99 -20.59 13.05
N ASP A 411 28.32 -20.72 13.10
CA ASP A 411 29.06 -21.28 14.24
C ASP A 411 28.90 -20.42 15.50
N GLU A 412 28.95 -19.09 15.36
CA GLU A 412 28.70 -18.15 16.46
C GLU A 412 27.24 -18.24 16.95
N MET A 413 26.26 -18.47 16.06
CA MET A 413 24.88 -18.75 16.45
C MET A 413 24.76 -20.03 17.27
N THR A 414 25.38 -21.13 16.82
CA THR A 414 25.31 -22.42 17.53
C THR A 414 25.95 -22.34 18.92
N ARG A 415 27.04 -21.59 19.07
CA ARG A 415 27.68 -21.34 20.37
C ARG A 415 26.78 -20.55 21.32
N LEU A 416 26.04 -19.57 20.81
CA LEU A 416 25.14 -18.75 21.62
C LEU A 416 23.87 -19.51 22.02
N GLU A 417 23.38 -20.41 21.16
CA GLU A 417 22.28 -21.35 21.46
C GLU A 417 22.67 -22.35 22.57
N SER A 418 23.96 -22.70 22.69
CA SER A 418 24.47 -23.56 23.77
C SER A 418 24.58 -22.88 25.15
N GLY A 419 24.12 -21.62 25.29
CA GLY A 419 24.13 -20.89 26.55
C GLY A 419 25.48 -20.26 26.91
N GLN A 420 26.48 -20.34 26.04
CA GLN A 420 27.75 -19.63 26.19
C GLN A 420 27.60 -18.18 25.76
N LEU A 421 26.96 -17.35 26.60
CA LEU A 421 27.08 -15.90 26.46
C LEU A 421 28.52 -15.51 26.78
N ALA A 422 29.25 -14.99 25.80
CA ALA A 422 30.53 -14.34 26.07
C ALA A 422 30.25 -13.14 26.99
N ILE A 423 30.59 -13.30 28.26
CA ILE A 423 30.61 -12.21 29.24
C ILE A 423 31.55 -11.17 28.67
N SER A 424 31.01 -10.01 28.29
CA SER A 424 31.79 -8.82 28.00
C SER A 424 32.51 -8.45 29.29
N VAL A 425 33.74 -8.93 29.46
CA VAL A 425 34.64 -8.47 30.50
C VAL A 425 34.94 -7.01 30.16
N ARG A 426 34.14 -6.10 30.73
CA ARG A 426 34.53 -4.69 30.83
C ARG A 426 35.81 -4.66 31.66
N SER A 427 36.94 -4.44 31.00
CA SER A 427 38.12 -3.91 31.66
C SER A 427 37.70 -2.60 32.33
N SER A 428 37.68 -2.60 33.66
CA SER A 428 37.41 -1.41 34.46
C SER A 428 38.53 -0.40 34.18
N ARG A 429 38.19 0.68 33.46
CA ARG A 429 39.06 1.86 33.43
C ARG A 429 38.99 2.52 34.80
N ALA A 430 40.04 2.33 35.59
CA ALA A 430 40.31 3.16 36.75
C ALA A 430 40.43 4.64 36.33
N PRO A 431 39.94 5.60 37.13
CA PRO A 431 40.03 7.01 36.80
C PRO A 431 41.46 7.49 37.04
N LYS A 432 42.20 7.81 35.97
CA LYS A 432 43.46 8.54 36.09
C LYS A 432 43.17 10.02 36.25
N HIS A 433 43.54 10.53 37.42
CA HIS A 433 43.59 11.94 37.75
C HIS A 433 44.36 12.74 36.69
N ARG A 434 43.79 13.88 36.36
CA ARG A 434 44.39 14.97 35.59
C ARG A 434 45.44 15.65 36.47
N THR A 435 46.71 15.58 36.09
CA THR A 435 47.74 16.50 36.58
C THR A 435 48.52 17.04 35.39
N THR A 436 48.56 18.36 35.32
CA THR A 436 49.20 19.24 34.36
C THR A 436 50.71 19.35 34.57
N LEU A 437 51.39 19.75 33.48
CA LEU A 437 52.72 20.38 33.33
C LEU A 437 53.94 19.49 33.00
N GLY A 438 54.64 19.85 31.92
CA GLY A 438 56.07 19.52 31.71
C GLY A 438 56.53 19.22 30.27
N ILE A 439 56.61 20.27 29.44
CA ILE A 439 57.56 20.62 28.34
C ILE A 439 58.56 19.57 27.73
N SER A 440 58.76 19.70 26.41
CA SER A 440 59.86 19.24 25.50
C SER A 440 59.93 17.73 25.16
N GLU A 441 60.25 17.24 23.95
CA GLU A 441 60.85 17.79 22.72
C GLU A 441 60.63 16.78 21.54
N SER A 442 60.53 17.31 20.32
CA SER A 442 60.90 16.76 18.97
C SER A 442 60.85 15.26 18.58
N SER A 443 60.12 14.95 17.49
CA SER A 443 60.56 14.30 16.22
C SER A 443 59.33 13.75 15.47
N SER A 444 58.86 14.39 14.38
CA SER A 444 59.22 14.25 12.95
C SER A 444 58.80 12.93 12.26
N ALA A 445 57.89 13.09 11.29
CA ALA A 445 57.68 12.27 10.07
C ALA A 445 57.14 10.84 10.28
N VAL A 446 56.30 10.24 9.42
CA VAL A 446 56.10 10.32 7.97
C VAL A 446 54.62 10.00 7.66
N ARG A 447 54.03 10.78 6.73
CA ARG A 447 52.80 10.41 5.99
C ARG A 447 53.21 9.49 4.85
N ASP A 448 52.53 8.37 4.67
CA ASP A 448 52.46 7.73 3.35
C ASP A 448 51.01 7.60 2.90
N SER A 449 50.79 8.18 1.72
CA SER A 449 49.58 8.20 0.92
C SER A 449 49.90 7.37 -0.31
N ILE A 450 49.11 6.33 -0.59
CA ILE A 450 49.21 5.60 -1.86
C ILE A 450 47.86 5.71 -2.57
N HIS A 451 47.84 6.60 -3.55
CA HIS A 451 46.97 6.53 -4.71
C HIS A 451 47.45 5.40 -5.62
N ARG A 452 46.53 4.59 -6.15
CA ARG A 452 46.76 3.84 -7.38
C ARG A 452 45.53 3.98 -8.28
N GLN A 453 45.66 4.87 -9.26
CA GLN A 453 44.96 4.79 -10.53
C GLN A 453 45.70 3.73 -11.36
N GLU A 454 44.99 2.81 -11.98
CA GLU A 454 45.46 2.14 -13.20
C GLU A 454 44.25 2.02 -14.12
N ALA A 455 44.38 2.70 -15.26
CA ALA A 455 43.58 2.55 -16.44
C ALA A 455 44.30 1.56 -17.36
N ASN A 456 43.55 0.61 -17.90
CA ASN A 456 43.62 0.13 -19.28
C ASN A 456 42.36 -0.68 -19.56
#